data_AF-A0A955DV97-F1
#
_entry.id   AF-A0A955DV97-F1
#
_cell.length_a   1.000
_cell.length_b   1.000
_cell.length_c   1.000
_cell.angle_alpha   90.00
_cell.angle_beta   90.00
_cell.angle_gamma   90.00
#
_symmetry.space_group_name_H-M   'P 1'
#
loop_
_entity.id
_entity.type
_entity.pdbx_description
1 polymer ?
#
loop_
_entity_poly.entity_id
_entity_poly.type
_entity_poly.pdbx_seq_one_letter_code
_entity_poly.pdbx_strand_id
1 'polypeptide(L)'
;MGGYPWYLAAHPLIEFPALVTPAVYLDDTGMGLLVAIFGASLLSFIRRDWLDGTIGFVCIGLAYLGATFVRTAPPTGTVRVGLVQTNLETTRRMGWEPAARIDDFVTFLEASTEATRAGAEMIIWPETMHPGETLGRDDLQVERDARLVWKVVRGSESEWVTSTLVTDSLLEYQGRLGIPMVIGNDGFDDLRMDIDDDGTPQRSWSGHYNSVFVVEGGAAPTARYDKVHLTPFGETMPIISRFDGLERALLSVGAQGMQFDLDAGREARSLPVGLKEREIR
;
A
#
# COMPACT_ATOMS: atom_id res chain seq x y z
N MET A 1 -7.05 6.01 -19.84
CA MET A 1 -6.35 7.18 -19.25
C MET A 1 -6.48 7.03 -17.75
N GLY A 2 -5.37 6.91 -17.01
CA GLY A 2 -5.42 6.99 -15.55
C GLY A 2 -5.87 8.40 -15.18
N GLY A 3 -7.02 8.53 -14.51
CA GLY A 3 -7.55 9.83 -14.10
C GLY A 3 -6.67 10.47 -13.03
N TYR A 4 -6.80 11.79 -12.85
CA TYR A 4 -6.14 12.54 -11.78
C TYR A 4 -7.19 13.26 -10.92
N PRO A 5 -7.97 12.53 -10.09
CA PRO A 5 -9.10 13.07 -9.33
C PRO A 5 -8.62 13.83 -8.07
N TRP A 6 -7.72 14.79 -8.26
CA TRP A 6 -7.21 15.65 -7.19
C TRP A 6 -8.02 16.93 -7.07
N TYR A 7 -8.07 17.48 -5.85
CA TYR A 7 -8.74 18.75 -5.54
C TYR A 7 -10.23 18.81 -5.91
N LEU A 8 -10.95 17.70 -5.73
CA LEU A 8 -12.40 17.70 -5.92
C LEU A 8 -13.05 18.67 -4.92
N ALA A 9 -14.04 19.43 -5.40
CA ALA A 9 -14.77 20.41 -4.58
C ALA A 9 -15.44 19.79 -3.34
N ALA A 10 -15.66 18.48 -3.36
CA ALA A 10 -16.17 17.71 -2.23
C ALA A 10 -15.16 17.50 -1.10
N HIS A 11 -13.86 17.38 -1.40
CA HIS A 11 -12.85 16.96 -0.42
C HIS A 11 -12.79 17.86 0.83
N PRO A 12 -12.85 19.21 0.74
CA PRO A 12 -12.84 20.07 1.92
C PRO A 12 -14.03 19.89 2.86
N LEU A 13 -15.13 19.25 2.42
CA LEU A 13 -16.32 19.03 3.25
C LEU A 13 -16.09 18.03 4.39
N ILE A 14 -15.05 17.20 4.31
CA ILE A 14 -14.74 16.17 5.33
C ILE A 14 -14.48 16.76 6.72
N GLU A 15 -13.96 17.99 6.78
CA GLU A 15 -13.71 18.74 8.03
C GLU A 15 -15.01 19.18 8.72
N PHE A 16 -16.16 19.06 8.04
CA PHE A 16 -17.44 19.51 8.53
C PHE A 16 -18.42 18.32 8.57
N PRO A 17 -18.51 17.59 9.70
CA PRO A 17 -19.35 16.39 9.82
C PRO A 17 -20.79 16.58 9.35
N ALA A 18 -21.37 17.76 9.62
CA ALA A 18 -22.72 18.08 9.15
C ALA A 18 -22.81 18.11 7.61
N LEU A 19 -21.81 18.68 6.92
CA LEU A 19 -21.82 18.86 5.47
C LEU A 19 -21.50 17.57 4.71
N VAL A 20 -20.70 16.68 5.29
CA VAL A 20 -20.32 15.41 4.65
C VAL A 20 -21.39 14.32 4.80
N THR A 21 -22.42 14.52 5.62
CA THR A 21 -23.48 13.51 5.88
C THR A 21 -24.05 12.84 4.62
N PRO A 22 -24.37 13.55 3.53
CA PRO A 22 -24.88 12.91 2.30
C PRO A 22 -23.88 11.93 1.64
N ALA A 23 -22.59 12.01 1.97
CA ALA A 23 -21.57 11.08 1.47
C ALA A 23 -21.77 9.63 1.94
N VAL A 24 -22.69 9.37 2.88
CA VAL A 24 -23.08 8.01 3.27
C VAL A 24 -23.75 7.23 2.12
N TYR A 25 -24.26 7.93 1.10
CA TYR A 25 -24.83 7.31 -0.11
C TYR A 25 -24.47 8.04 -1.42
N LEU A 26 -23.90 9.25 -1.34
CA LEU A 26 -23.30 9.94 -2.47
C LEU A 26 -21.79 9.71 -2.49
N ASP A 27 -21.22 9.54 -3.67
CA ASP A 27 -19.76 9.53 -3.85
C ASP A 27 -19.20 10.98 -3.86
N ASP A 28 -17.89 11.10 -4.04
CA ASP A 28 -17.18 12.37 -4.18
C ASP A 28 -17.74 13.25 -5.32
N THR A 29 -18.19 12.63 -6.40
CA THR A 29 -18.80 13.30 -7.55
C THR A 29 -20.17 13.86 -7.20
N GLY A 30 -21.02 13.09 -6.52
CA GLY A 30 -22.33 13.53 -6.03
C GLY A 30 -22.21 14.65 -4.99
N MET A 31 -21.22 14.55 -4.09
CA MET A 31 -20.89 15.61 -3.15
C MET A 31 -20.40 16.88 -3.88
N GLY A 32 -19.60 16.73 -4.93
CA GLY A 32 -19.16 17.85 -5.78
C GLY A 32 -20.33 18.55 -6.48
N LEU A 33 -21.33 17.77 -6.93
CA LEU A 33 -22.56 18.32 -7.50
C LEU A 33 -23.36 19.14 -6.48
N LEU A 34 -23.45 18.71 -5.22
CA LEU A 34 -24.12 19.50 -4.17
C LEU A 34 -23.43 20.85 -3.96
N VAL A 35 -22.10 20.90 -3.98
CA VAL A 35 -21.33 22.14 -3.90
C VAL A 35 -21.63 23.04 -5.11
N ALA A 36 -21.69 22.47 -6.32
CA ALA A 36 -22.04 23.21 -7.53
C ALA A 36 -23.48 23.76 -7.47
N ILE A 37 -24.45 22.96 -7.02
CA ILE A 37 -25.85 23.39 -6.84
C ILE A 37 -25.94 24.51 -5.82
N PHE A 38 -25.19 24.44 -4.73
CA PHE A 38 -25.15 25.51 -3.73
C PHE A 38 -24.66 26.83 -4.33
N GLY A 39 -23.52 26.79 -5.04
CA GLY A 39 -22.98 27.97 -5.72
C GLY A 39 -23.93 28.54 -6.77
N ALA A 40 -24.54 27.68 -7.58
CA ALA A 40 -25.54 28.08 -8.58
C ALA A 40 -26.78 28.71 -7.93
N SER A 41 -27.26 28.14 -6.82
CA SER A 41 -28.44 28.65 -6.10
C SER A 41 -28.20 30.05 -5.53
N LEU A 42 -27.01 30.28 -4.94
CA LEU A 42 -26.61 31.61 -4.46
C LEU A 42 -26.58 32.62 -5.61
N LEU A 43 -26.02 32.22 -6.76
CA LEU A 43 -25.99 33.08 -7.94
C LEU A 43 -27.40 33.40 -8.45
N SER A 44 -28.31 32.43 -8.51
CA SER A 44 -29.70 32.65 -8.89
C SER A 44 -30.40 33.66 -7.98
N PHE A 45 -30.19 33.59 -6.66
CA PHE A 45 -30.74 34.58 -5.74
C PHE A 45 -30.18 35.99 -5.96
N ILE A 46 -28.87 36.12 -6.25
CA ILE A 46 -28.26 37.42 -6.60
C ILE A 46 -28.87 37.98 -7.89
N ARG A 47 -29.17 37.13 -8.87
CA ARG A 47 -29.81 37.50 -10.14
C ARG A 47 -31.32 37.73 -10.03
N ARG A 48 -31.91 37.48 -8.86
CA ARG A 48 -33.36 37.51 -8.58
C ARG A 48 -34.17 36.41 -9.28
N ASP A 49 -33.51 35.35 -9.70
CA ASP A 49 -34.13 34.13 -10.21
C ASP A 49 -34.50 33.20 -9.05
N TRP A 50 -35.46 33.66 -8.22
CA TRP A 50 -35.78 33.03 -6.93
C TRP A 50 -36.25 31.59 -7.05
N LEU A 51 -36.93 31.23 -8.14
CA LEU A 51 -37.44 29.88 -8.36
C LEU A 51 -36.27 28.88 -8.46
N ASP A 52 -35.28 29.16 -9.31
CA ASP A 52 -34.13 28.29 -9.52
C ASP A 52 -33.26 28.17 -8.27
N GLY A 53 -33.04 29.29 -7.57
CA GLY A 53 -32.33 29.29 -6.29
C GLY A 53 -33.05 28.45 -5.23
N THR A 54 -34.39 28.53 -5.19
CA THR A 54 -35.20 27.73 -4.25
C THR A 54 -35.15 26.25 -4.62
N ILE A 55 -35.27 25.90 -5.90
CA ILE A 55 -35.18 24.51 -6.37
C ILE A 55 -33.84 23.90 -5.96
N GLY A 56 -32.72 24.62 -6.18
CA GLY A 56 -31.40 24.12 -5.80
C GLY A 56 -31.24 23.90 -4.29
N PHE A 57 -31.72 24.83 -3.45
CA PHE A 57 -31.74 24.63 -1.99
C PHE A 57 -32.65 23.48 -1.55
N VAL A 58 -33.79 23.27 -2.22
CA VAL A 58 -34.66 22.12 -1.97
C VAL A 58 -33.94 20.82 -2.32
N CYS A 59 -33.24 20.75 -3.45
CA CYS A 59 -32.43 19.58 -3.83
C CYS A 59 -31.35 19.27 -2.78
N ILE A 60 -30.64 20.29 -2.29
CA ILE A 60 -29.68 20.14 -1.19
C ILE A 60 -30.40 19.62 0.06
N GLY A 61 -31.50 20.26 0.46
CA GLY A 61 -32.28 19.85 1.64
C GLY A 61 -32.76 18.39 1.55
N LEU A 62 -33.22 17.95 0.38
CA LEU A 62 -33.63 16.57 0.13
C LEU A 62 -32.45 15.60 0.22
N ALA A 63 -31.26 15.97 -0.26
CA ALA A 63 -30.07 15.13 -0.11
C ALA A 63 -29.70 14.94 1.37
N TYR A 64 -29.73 16.01 2.17
CA TYR A 64 -29.45 15.91 3.60
C TYR A 64 -30.54 15.14 4.35
N LEU A 65 -31.81 15.37 3.99
CA LEU A 65 -32.93 14.59 4.53
C LEU A 65 -32.78 13.10 4.21
N GLY A 66 -32.40 12.75 2.97
CA GLY A 66 -32.11 11.38 2.55
C GLY A 66 -31.04 10.72 3.42
N ALA A 67 -29.99 11.46 3.78
CA ALA A 67 -28.90 10.95 4.61
C ALA A 67 -29.38 10.51 6.00
N THR A 68 -30.41 11.17 6.56
CA THR A 68 -30.99 10.79 7.86
C THR A 68 -31.72 9.45 7.85
N PHE A 69 -32.12 8.96 6.67
CA PHE A 69 -32.76 7.65 6.51
C PHE A 69 -31.75 6.52 6.29
N VAL A 70 -30.49 6.85 5.98
CA VAL A 70 -29.43 5.84 5.83
C VAL A 70 -28.96 5.42 7.22
N ARG A 71 -29.25 4.17 7.56
CA ARG A 71 -28.78 3.56 8.81
C ARG A 71 -27.42 2.93 8.58
N THR A 72 -26.39 3.48 9.23
CA THR A 72 -25.12 2.78 9.36
C THR A 72 -25.23 1.79 10.52
N ALA A 73 -24.80 0.55 10.29
CA ALA A 73 -24.72 -0.42 11.38
C ALA A 73 -23.67 0.08 12.39
N PRO A 74 -23.96 0.09 13.70
CA PRO A 74 -22.95 0.43 14.68
C PRO A 74 -21.80 -0.60 14.60
N PRO A 75 -20.56 -0.20 14.88
CA PRO A 75 -19.44 -1.13 14.96
C PRO A 75 -19.76 -2.26 15.93
N THR A 76 -19.59 -3.52 15.50
CA THR A 76 -19.87 -4.70 16.31
C THR A 76 -18.70 -5.09 17.21
N GLY A 77 -17.55 -4.40 17.08
CA GLY A 77 -16.36 -4.64 17.88
C GLY A 77 -15.24 -3.64 17.53
N THR A 78 -14.17 -3.69 18.32
CA THR A 78 -12.97 -2.87 18.12
C THR A 78 -11.77 -3.79 18.04
N VAL A 79 -10.93 -3.59 17.02
CA VAL A 79 -9.62 -4.23 16.88
C VAL A 79 -8.53 -3.20 17.17
N ARG A 80 -7.55 -3.55 18.00
CA ARG A 80 -6.36 -2.71 18.22
C ARG A 80 -5.31 -3.04 17.18
N VAL A 81 -4.92 -2.06 16.38
CA VAL A 81 -3.97 -2.22 15.27
C VAL A 81 -2.69 -1.46 15.60
N GLY A 82 -1.53 -2.12 15.49
CA GLY A 82 -0.23 -1.50 15.55
C GLY A 82 0.22 -1.04 14.17
N LEU A 83 0.37 0.26 13.96
CA LEU A 83 0.89 0.82 12.70
C LEU A 83 2.37 1.17 12.89
N VAL A 84 3.25 0.55 12.10
CA VAL A 84 4.69 0.82 12.18
C VAL A 84 5.04 1.89 11.15
N GLN A 85 5.41 3.08 11.62
CA GLN A 85 5.89 4.14 10.74
C GLN A 85 7.42 4.09 10.68
N THR A 86 7.95 3.61 9.56
CA THR A 86 9.38 3.30 9.39
C THR A 86 10.28 4.54 9.30
N ASN A 87 9.71 5.69 8.91
CA ASN A 87 10.42 6.97 8.73
C ASN A 87 11.73 6.83 7.92
N LEU A 88 11.76 5.90 6.94
CA LEU A 88 12.91 5.69 6.07
C LEU A 88 13.02 6.79 5.02
N GLU A 89 14.22 7.37 4.88
CA GLU A 89 14.50 8.32 3.82
C GLU A 89 14.48 7.64 2.44
N THR A 90 13.78 8.24 1.47
CA THR A 90 13.58 7.67 0.13
C THR A 90 14.90 7.36 -0.59
N THR A 91 15.93 8.20 -0.44
CA THR A 91 17.25 7.97 -1.04
C THR A 91 17.93 6.73 -0.46
N ARG A 92 17.79 6.49 0.85
CA ARG A 92 18.32 5.30 1.52
C ARG A 92 17.60 4.04 1.06
N ARG A 93 16.29 4.14 0.76
CA ARG A 93 15.51 3.04 0.20
C ARG A 93 15.97 2.63 -1.22
N MET A 94 16.33 3.59 -2.08
CA MET A 94 16.78 3.29 -3.46
C MET A 94 18.18 2.66 -3.53
N GLY A 95 19.03 2.86 -2.51
CA GLY A 95 20.37 2.28 -2.38
C GLY A 95 20.52 1.54 -1.06
N TRP A 96 19.56 0.68 -0.72
CA TRP A 96 19.45 0.10 0.62
C TRP A 96 20.52 -0.98 0.84
N GLU A 97 21.66 -0.57 1.37
CA GLU A 97 22.80 -1.45 1.67
C GLU A 97 22.43 -2.56 2.66
N PRO A 98 22.99 -3.78 2.53
CA PRO A 98 22.64 -4.92 3.38
C PRO A 98 22.75 -4.65 4.89
N ALA A 99 23.79 -3.91 5.33
CA ALA A 99 23.95 -3.55 6.74
C ALA A 99 22.80 -2.66 7.24
N ALA A 100 22.43 -1.65 6.44
CA ALA A 100 21.34 -0.74 6.76
C ALA A 100 19.99 -1.46 6.77
N ARG A 101 19.74 -2.38 5.83
CA ARG A 101 18.53 -3.23 5.81
C ARG A 101 18.34 -3.97 7.13
N ILE A 102 19.40 -4.55 7.66
CA ILE A 102 19.36 -5.29 8.93
C ILE A 102 19.09 -4.34 10.11
N ASP A 103 19.76 -3.19 10.17
CA ASP A 103 19.56 -2.22 11.26
C ASP A 103 18.13 -1.64 11.27
N ASP A 104 17.61 -1.29 10.08
CA ASP A 104 16.26 -0.78 9.89
C ASP A 104 15.21 -1.87 10.22
N PHE A 105 15.47 -3.12 9.81
CA PHE A 105 14.65 -4.28 10.15
C PHE A 105 14.50 -4.46 11.66
N VAL A 106 15.61 -4.42 12.40
CA VAL A 106 15.60 -4.52 13.88
C VAL A 106 14.73 -3.41 14.49
N THR A 107 14.86 -2.18 14.00
CA THR A 107 14.04 -1.05 14.46
C THR A 107 12.54 -1.31 14.23
N PHE A 108 12.16 -1.91 13.10
CA PHE A 108 10.75 -2.23 12.81
C PHE A 108 10.22 -3.35 13.71
N LEU A 109 11.05 -4.35 14.03
CA LEU A 109 10.70 -5.41 14.98
C LEU A 109 10.52 -4.86 16.40
N GLU A 110 11.35 -3.92 16.83
CA GLU A 110 11.22 -3.26 18.13
C GLU A 110 9.91 -2.48 18.24
N ALA A 111 9.59 -1.66 17.24
CA ALA A 111 8.33 -0.93 17.17
C ALA A 111 7.10 -1.86 17.13
N SER A 112 7.18 -2.97 16.38
CA SER A 112 6.13 -4.00 16.32
C SER A 112 5.92 -4.67 17.69
N THR A 113 7.01 -4.91 18.42
CA THR A 113 6.97 -5.49 19.76
C THR A 113 6.36 -4.52 20.76
N GLU A 114 6.70 -3.23 20.68
CA GLU A 114 6.12 -2.18 21.52
C GLU A 114 4.61 -2.05 21.27
N ALA A 115 4.17 -2.01 20.01
CA ALA A 115 2.75 -1.98 19.66
C ALA A 115 1.99 -3.19 20.20
N THR A 116 2.60 -4.38 20.13
CA THR A 116 2.03 -5.61 20.69
C THR A 116 1.90 -5.53 22.21
N ARG A 117 2.93 -5.02 22.91
CA ARG A 117 2.87 -4.78 24.36
C ARG A 117 1.81 -3.76 24.75
N ALA A 118 1.55 -2.76 23.89
CA ALA A 118 0.44 -1.81 24.04
C ALA A 118 -0.95 -2.43 23.73
N GLY A 119 -0.99 -3.73 23.38
CA GLY A 119 -2.21 -4.50 23.22
C GLY A 119 -2.69 -4.63 21.77
N ALA A 120 -1.85 -4.34 20.77
CA ALA A 120 -2.19 -4.59 19.37
C ALA A 120 -2.52 -6.07 19.13
N GLU A 121 -3.58 -6.30 18.37
CA GLU A 121 -4.08 -7.61 17.94
C GLU A 121 -3.59 -7.97 16.52
N MET A 122 -3.05 -7.00 15.81
CA MET A 122 -2.36 -7.17 14.53
C MET A 122 -1.37 -6.02 14.30
N ILE A 123 -0.36 -6.25 13.46
CA ILE A 123 0.62 -5.25 13.05
C ILE A 123 0.48 -4.97 11.55
N ILE A 124 0.67 -3.71 11.15
CA ILE A 124 0.73 -3.31 9.74
C ILE A 124 2.03 -2.57 9.47
N TRP A 125 2.79 -3.06 8.49
CA TRP A 125 3.94 -2.37 7.91
C TRP A 125 3.53 -1.68 6.61
N PRO A 126 4.09 -0.49 6.29
CA PRO A 126 3.73 0.25 5.10
C PRO A 126 4.17 -0.44 3.79
N GLU A 127 3.84 0.21 2.67
CA GLU A 127 4.15 -0.21 1.31
C GLU A 127 5.66 -0.43 1.09
N THR A 128 6.01 -1.64 0.63
CA THR A 128 7.39 -2.06 0.31
C THR A 128 8.38 -1.75 1.45
N MET A 129 7.98 -2.01 2.69
CA MET A 129 8.80 -1.77 3.89
C MET A 129 9.42 -3.05 4.47
N HIS A 130 9.25 -4.18 3.80
CA HIS A 130 9.99 -5.39 4.09
C HIS A 130 11.42 -5.29 3.51
N PRO A 131 12.49 -5.32 4.34
CA PRO A 131 13.86 -5.12 3.85
C PRO A 131 14.49 -6.34 3.14
N GLY A 132 13.82 -7.50 3.17
CA GLY A 132 14.22 -8.69 2.43
C GLY A 132 13.77 -8.65 0.97
N GLU A 133 14.35 -9.49 0.12
CA GLU A 133 14.06 -9.50 -1.32
C GLU A 133 12.68 -10.08 -1.63
N THR A 134 12.31 -11.15 -0.95
CA THR A 134 11.08 -11.90 -1.19
C THR A 134 10.36 -12.21 0.11
N LEU A 135 9.03 -12.28 0.05
CA LEU A 135 8.17 -12.61 1.19
C LEU A 135 7.18 -13.74 0.88
N GLY A 136 6.66 -13.80 -0.35
CA GLY A 136 5.79 -14.89 -0.80
C GLY A 136 6.48 -16.25 -0.68
N ARG A 137 5.72 -17.30 -0.38
CA ARG A 137 6.26 -18.66 -0.20
C ARG A 137 7.09 -19.14 -1.38
N ASP A 138 6.55 -19.01 -2.59
CA ASP A 138 7.17 -19.55 -3.79
C ASP A 138 8.40 -18.71 -4.16
N ASP A 139 8.28 -17.39 -4.08
CA ASP A 139 9.39 -16.44 -4.31
C ASP A 139 10.56 -16.67 -3.34
N LEU A 140 10.25 -16.86 -2.05
CA LEU A 140 11.23 -17.15 -1.00
C LEU A 140 11.88 -18.52 -1.19
N GLN A 141 11.14 -19.51 -1.71
CA GLN A 141 11.70 -20.82 -1.99
C GLN A 141 12.74 -20.73 -3.12
N VAL A 142 12.45 -19.98 -4.19
CA VAL A 142 13.39 -19.73 -5.28
C VAL A 142 14.68 -19.06 -4.75
N GLU A 143 14.53 -18.08 -3.87
CA GLU A 143 15.69 -17.41 -3.25
C GLU A 143 16.53 -18.35 -2.38
N ARG A 144 15.88 -19.19 -1.57
CA ARG A 144 16.56 -20.21 -0.75
C ARG A 144 17.30 -21.23 -1.61
N ASP A 145 16.72 -21.65 -2.73
CA ASP A 145 17.32 -22.62 -3.64
C ASP A 145 18.52 -22.04 -4.38
N ALA A 146 18.49 -20.74 -4.69
CA ALA A 146 19.61 -20.01 -5.28
C ALA A 146 20.79 -19.81 -4.30
N ARG A 147 20.54 -19.91 -2.98
CA ARG A 147 21.56 -19.79 -1.91
C ARG A 147 22.40 -18.52 -2.00
N LEU A 148 21.75 -17.41 -2.33
CA LEU A 148 22.40 -16.12 -2.46
C LEU A 148 22.87 -15.60 -1.09
N VAL A 149 23.94 -14.83 -1.13
CA VAL A 149 24.53 -14.20 0.06
C VAL A 149 24.74 -12.72 -0.16
N TRP A 150 24.54 -11.95 0.90
CA TRP A 150 24.90 -10.54 0.96
C TRP A 150 26.21 -10.36 1.72
N LYS A 151 27.05 -9.47 1.21
CA LYS A 151 28.21 -8.98 1.97
C LYS A 151 27.77 -7.81 2.83
N VAL A 152 27.70 -8.02 4.13
CA VAL A 152 27.43 -6.99 5.12
C VAL A 152 28.77 -6.40 5.55
N VAL A 153 28.94 -5.08 5.41
CA VAL A 153 30.16 -4.37 5.81
C VAL A 153 29.83 -3.41 6.95
N ARG A 154 30.52 -3.54 8.09
CA ARG A 154 30.39 -2.65 9.25
C ARG A 154 31.77 -2.12 9.64
N GLY A 155 32.10 -0.90 9.22
CA GLY A 155 33.43 -0.34 9.41
C GLY A 155 34.50 -1.16 8.69
N SER A 156 35.41 -1.78 9.45
CA SER A 156 36.48 -2.65 8.94
C SER A 156 36.11 -4.14 8.88
N GLU A 157 34.98 -4.53 9.45
CA GLU A 157 34.52 -5.91 9.48
C GLU A 157 33.56 -6.19 8.32
N SER A 158 33.64 -7.40 7.76
CA SER A 158 32.68 -7.85 6.76
C SER A 158 32.27 -9.29 7.00
N GLU A 159 30.98 -9.56 6.85
CA GLU A 159 30.38 -10.88 7.00
C GLU A 159 29.51 -11.20 5.79
N TRP A 160 29.44 -12.48 5.43
CA TRP A 160 28.52 -12.97 4.42
C TRP A 160 27.31 -13.58 5.11
N VAL A 161 26.13 -13.04 4.84
CA VAL A 161 24.86 -13.53 5.38
C VAL A 161 23.99 -14.04 4.24
N THR A 162 23.11 -14.98 4.51
CA THR A 162 22.12 -15.42 3.51
C THR A 162 21.21 -14.25 3.14
N SER A 163 20.85 -14.12 1.86
CA SER A 163 19.95 -13.05 1.42
C SER A 163 18.56 -13.17 2.06
N THR A 164 18.15 -14.40 2.42
CA THR A 164 16.88 -14.70 3.09
C THR A 164 16.87 -14.38 4.58
N LEU A 165 18.00 -13.96 5.17
CA LEU A 165 18.14 -13.76 6.62
C LEU A 165 17.02 -12.89 7.21
N VAL A 166 16.68 -11.79 6.53
CA VAL A 166 15.63 -10.85 6.97
C VAL A 166 14.26 -11.52 6.96
N THR A 167 13.90 -12.16 5.85
CA THR A 167 12.60 -12.83 5.71
C THR A 167 12.46 -13.99 6.70
N ASP A 168 13.49 -14.82 6.83
CA ASP A 168 13.49 -15.96 7.76
C ASP A 168 13.34 -15.48 9.21
N SER A 169 14.06 -14.41 9.59
CA SER A 169 13.96 -13.80 10.92
C SER A 169 12.59 -13.19 11.17
N LEU A 170 11.96 -12.59 10.14
CA LEU A 170 10.61 -12.04 10.23
C LEU A 170 9.58 -13.15 10.48
N LEU A 171 9.68 -14.27 9.79
CA LEU A 171 8.78 -15.41 9.97
C LEU A 171 8.92 -16.00 11.38
N GLU A 172 10.16 -16.18 11.86
CA GLU A 172 10.40 -16.63 13.24
C GLU A 172 9.84 -15.63 14.26
N TYR A 173 10.10 -14.34 14.07
CA TYR A 173 9.59 -13.27 14.90
C TYR A 173 8.07 -13.27 14.95
N GLN A 174 7.40 -13.33 13.80
CA GLN A 174 5.94 -13.34 13.70
C GLN A 174 5.36 -14.56 14.42
N GLY A 175 5.97 -15.73 14.26
CA GLY A 175 5.58 -16.95 14.97
C GLY A 175 5.66 -16.80 16.49
N ARG A 176 6.70 -16.12 17.00
CA ARG A 176 6.85 -15.82 18.43
C ARG A 176 5.90 -14.74 18.93
N LEU A 177 5.64 -13.72 18.12
CA LEU A 177 4.71 -12.64 18.43
C LEU A 177 3.27 -13.18 18.53
N GLY A 178 2.93 -14.11 17.64
CA GLY A 178 1.68 -14.84 17.65
C GLY A 178 0.45 -14.00 17.32
N ILE A 179 0.63 -12.85 16.67
CA ILE A 179 -0.45 -12.04 16.07
C ILE A 179 -0.15 -11.82 14.58
N PRO A 180 -1.18 -11.64 13.73
CA PRO A 180 -0.98 -11.41 12.31
C PRO A 180 -0.21 -10.13 11.99
N MET A 181 0.58 -10.18 10.92
CA MET A 181 1.27 -9.01 10.35
C MET A 181 0.85 -8.81 8.90
N VAL A 182 0.41 -7.59 8.56
CA VAL A 182 0.14 -7.17 7.18
C VAL A 182 1.33 -6.38 6.68
N ILE A 183 1.99 -6.83 5.62
CA ILE A 183 3.28 -6.29 5.20
C ILE A 183 3.27 -6.03 3.70
N GLY A 184 3.62 -4.80 3.31
CA GLY A 184 3.86 -4.45 1.91
C GLY A 184 5.24 -4.91 1.44
N ASN A 185 5.30 -5.62 0.31
CA ASN A 185 6.53 -6.06 -0.35
C ASN A 185 6.29 -6.22 -1.85
N ASP A 186 7.35 -6.34 -2.63
CA ASP A 186 7.24 -6.77 -4.02
C ASP A 186 6.75 -8.23 -4.08
N GLY A 187 5.97 -8.53 -5.11
CA GLY A 187 5.45 -9.87 -5.40
C GLY A 187 5.70 -10.20 -6.87
N PHE A 188 6.02 -11.46 -7.15
CA PHE A 188 6.42 -11.89 -8.50
C PHE A 188 5.56 -13.05 -8.99
N ASP A 189 5.33 -13.11 -10.30
CA ASP A 189 4.82 -14.31 -10.98
C ASP A 189 6.00 -15.04 -11.64
N ASP A 190 6.05 -16.37 -11.47
CA ASP A 190 7.08 -17.26 -12.01
C ASP A 190 8.53 -16.77 -11.77
N LEU A 191 8.83 -16.29 -10.56
CA LEU A 191 10.19 -15.82 -10.22
C LEU A 191 11.21 -16.94 -10.47
N ARG A 192 12.29 -16.59 -11.16
CA ARG A 192 13.44 -17.47 -11.42
C ARG A 192 14.72 -16.73 -11.07
N MET A 193 15.67 -17.51 -10.57
CA MET A 193 17.03 -17.05 -10.32
C MET A 193 17.98 -17.90 -11.14
N ASP A 194 18.57 -17.28 -12.14
CA ASP A 194 19.65 -17.84 -12.94
C ASP A 194 20.97 -17.25 -12.48
N ILE A 195 22.07 -17.98 -12.63
CA ILE A 195 23.41 -17.48 -12.31
C ILE A 195 24.16 -17.41 -13.64
N ASP A 196 24.59 -16.21 -14.01
CA ASP A 196 25.40 -15.99 -15.20
C ASP A 196 26.76 -16.68 -15.06
N ASP A 197 27.46 -16.85 -16.18
CA ASP A 197 28.78 -17.50 -16.24
C ASP A 197 29.84 -16.81 -15.34
N ASP A 198 29.63 -15.54 -14.98
CA ASP A 198 30.49 -14.75 -14.10
C ASP A 198 30.12 -14.86 -12.60
N GLY A 199 29.09 -15.66 -12.27
CA GLY A 199 28.59 -15.85 -10.91
C GLY A 199 27.58 -14.79 -10.46
N THR A 200 27.17 -13.88 -11.33
CA THR A 200 26.18 -12.85 -11.00
C THR A 200 24.76 -13.45 -11.02
N PRO A 201 23.96 -13.27 -9.95
CA PRO A 201 22.58 -13.71 -9.97
C PRO A 201 21.74 -12.79 -10.86
N GLN A 202 21.06 -13.38 -11.84
CA GLN A 202 20.03 -12.75 -12.66
C GLN A 202 18.65 -13.19 -12.19
N ARG A 203 17.74 -12.23 -12.05
CA ARG A 203 16.34 -12.50 -11.74
C ARG A 203 15.51 -12.31 -12.99
N SER A 204 14.60 -13.26 -13.23
CA SER A 204 13.58 -13.12 -14.26
C SER A 204 12.22 -13.48 -13.67
N TRP A 205 11.18 -12.82 -14.19
CA TRP A 205 9.79 -13.00 -13.74
C TRP A 205 8.85 -12.82 -14.93
N SER A 206 7.65 -13.38 -14.83
CA SER A 206 6.57 -13.15 -15.80
C SER A 206 5.62 -12.03 -15.39
N GLY A 207 5.70 -11.58 -14.12
CA GLY A 207 5.03 -10.38 -13.62
C GLY A 207 5.65 -9.88 -12.32
N HIS A 208 5.62 -8.56 -12.10
CA HIS A 208 6.18 -7.91 -10.91
C HIS A 208 5.21 -6.87 -10.34
N TYR A 209 4.85 -7.02 -9.06
CA TYR A 209 3.72 -6.35 -8.46
C TYR A 209 4.09 -5.70 -7.14
N ASN A 210 3.57 -4.49 -6.93
CA ASN A 210 3.49 -3.90 -5.60
C ASN A 210 2.38 -4.60 -4.82
N SER A 211 2.78 -5.36 -3.80
CA SER A 211 1.92 -6.35 -3.17
C SER A 211 1.81 -6.14 -1.67
N VAL A 212 0.72 -6.66 -1.09
CA VAL A 212 0.57 -6.80 0.35
C VAL A 212 0.31 -8.26 0.71
N PHE A 213 0.96 -8.69 1.79
CA PHE A 213 0.92 -10.05 2.29
C PHE A 213 0.41 -10.08 3.74
N VAL A 214 -0.22 -11.19 4.12
CA VAL A 214 -0.61 -11.48 5.51
C VAL A 214 0.27 -12.61 6.04
N VAL A 215 1.14 -12.30 7.00
CA VAL A 215 2.05 -13.26 7.63
C VAL A 215 1.45 -13.77 8.93
N GLU A 216 1.24 -15.08 8.99
CA GLU A 216 0.63 -15.79 10.11
C GLU A 216 1.30 -17.14 10.34
N GLY A 217 1.25 -17.63 11.58
CA GLY A 217 1.74 -18.97 11.94
C GLY A 217 3.25 -19.19 11.78
N GLY A 218 4.04 -18.12 11.64
CA GLY A 218 5.48 -18.19 11.39
C GLY A 218 5.85 -18.79 10.05
N ALA A 219 4.96 -18.70 9.06
CA ALA A 219 5.14 -19.30 7.74
C ALA A 219 5.03 -18.26 6.63
N ALA A 220 5.77 -18.50 5.54
CA ALA A 220 5.72 -17.63 4.37
C ALA A 220 4.29 -17.63 3.77
N PRO A 221 3.72 -16.44 3.48
CA PRO A 221 2.38 -16.28 2.94
C PRO A 221 2.23 -16.93 1.57
N THR A 222 1.07 -17.53 1.33
CA THR A 222 0.68 -18.11 0.03
C THR A 222 -0.28 -17.22 -0.76
N ALA A 223 -0.91 -16.28 -0.08
CA ALA A 223 -1.83 -15.32 -0.68
C ALA A 223 -1.25 -13.91 -0.57
N ARG A 224 -1.50 -13.11 -1.60
CA ARG A 224 -1.17 -11.68 -1.67
C ARG A 224 -2.25 -10.92 -2.42
N TYR A 225 -2.26 -9.61 -2.24
CA TYR A 225 -3.05 -8.68 -3.03
C TYR A 225 -2.09 -7.81 -3.83
N ASP A 226 -2.30 -7.74 -5.14
CA ASP A 226 -1.50 -6.95 -6.06
C ASP A 226 -2.21 -5.64 -6.39
N LYS A 227 -1.47 -4.53 -6.40
CA LYS A 227 -2.01 -3.20 -6.68
C LYS A 227 -2.63 -3.13 -8.07
N VAL A 228 -3.95 -2.91 -8.14
CA VAL A 228 -4.70 -2.85 -9.41
C VAL A 228 -4.52 -1.53 -10.15
N HIS A 229 -4.42 -0.42 -9.40
CA HIS A 229 -4.31 0.92 -9.98
C HIS A 229 -2.92 1.49 -9.75
N LEU A 230 -2.13 1.48 -10.83
CA LEU A 230 -0.78 2.00 -10.84
C LEU A 230 -0.76 3.51 -11.05
N THR A 231 0.19 4.15 -10.40
CA THR A 231 0.44 5.59 -10.50
C THR A 231 1.20 5.89 -11.80
N PRO A 232 0.65 6.69 -12.73
CA PRO A 232 1.37 7.10 -13.93
C PRO A 232 2.66 7.84 -13.60
N PHE A 233 3.75 7.52 -14.29
CA PHE A 233 5.09 8.12 -14.13
C PHE A 233 5.72 7.94 -12.75
N GLY A 234 5.13 7.10 -11.88
CA GLY A 234 5.71 6.63 -10.63
C GLY A 234 5.94 5.12 -10.66
N GLU A 235 4.94 4.36 -11.09
CA GLU A 235 4.96 2.88 -11.11
C GLU A 235 4.91 2.31 -12.53
N THR A 236 4.37 3.06 -13.49
CA THR A 236 4.30 2.66 -14.90
C THR A 236 4.54 3.86 -15.81
N MET A 237 5.11 3.66 -17.00
CA MET A 237 5.23 4.69 -18.03
C MET A 237 4.09 4.58 -19.05
N PRO A 238 3.08 5.46 -19.02
CA PRO A 238 2.00 5.42 -20.00
C PRO A 238 2.52 5.69 -21.40
N ILE A 239 2.07 4.90 -22.40
CA ILE A 239 2.35 5.06 -23.84
C ILE A 239 3.80 4.73 -24.25
N ILE A 240 4.79 5.11 -23.43
CA ILE A 240 6.22 4.92 -23.71
C ILE A 240 6.62 3.44 -23.57
N SER A 241 6.01 2.69 -22.64
CA SER A 241 6.18 1.23 -22.51
C SER A 241 5.69 0.41 -23.72
N ARG A 242 5.10 1.06 -24.73
CA ARG A 242 4.75 0.42 -26.02
C ARG A 242 5.85 0.56 -27.06
N PHE A 243 6.92 1.29 -26.76
CA PHE A 243 8.01 1.60 -27.69
C PHE A 243 9.38 1.47 -26.98
N ASP A 244 9.95 0.28 -26.98
CA ASP A 244 11.18 -0.11 -26.26
C ASP A 244 12.38 0.82 -26.48
N GLY A 245 12.48 1.46 -27.64
CA GLY A 245 13.56 2.40 -27.96
C GLY A 245 13.43 3.75 -27.25
N LEU A 246 12.21 4.23 -27.07
CA LEU A 246 11.92 5.52 -26.42
C LEU A 246 11.99 5.39 -24.90
N GLU A 247 11.52 4.27 -24.35
CA GLU A 247 11.63 3.95 -22.93
C GLU A 247 13.08 3.87 -22.47
N ARG A 248 13.93 3.13 -23.19
CA ARG A 248 15.37 3.04 -22.90
C ARG A 248 16.08 4.39 -22.97
N ALA A 249 15.73 5.24 -23.94
CA ALA A 249 16.30 6.58 -24.06
C ALA A 249 15.91 7.48 -22.89
N LEU A 250 14.65 7.43 -22.44
CA LEU A 250 14.17 8.22 -21.29
C LEU A 250 14.75 7.74 -19.95
N LEU A 251 14.81 6.43 -19.73
CA LEU A 251 15.45 5.84 -18.55
C LEU A 251 16.93 6.24 -18.46
N SER A 252 17.63 6.32 -19.59
CA SER A 252 19.05 6.71 -19.64
C SER A 252 19.33 8.20 -19.33
N VAL A 253 18.33 9.07 -19.48
CA VAL A 253 18.50 10.54 -19.35
C VAL A 253 17.89 11.09 -18.06
N GLY A 254 16.81 10.49 -17.53
CA GLY A 254 16.02 11.08 -16.44
C GLY A 254 15.84 10.24 -15.17
N ALA A 255 16.30 8.99 -15.15
CA ALA A 255 15.89 8.03 -14.11
C ALA A 255 17.02 7.07 -13.69
N GLN A 256 18.18 7.59 -13.29
CA GLN A 256 19.17 6.74 -12.61
C GLN A 256 18.58 6.23 -11.28
N GLY A 257 18.10 4.98 -11.27
CA GLY A 257 17.61 4.27 -10.08
C GLY A 257 16.09 4.05 -9.98
N MET A 258 15.26 4.53 -10.92
CA MET A 258 13.82 4.23 -10.94
C MET A 258 13.52 3.12 -11.96
N GLN A 259 13.03 1.97 -11.49
CA GLN A 259 12.47 0.91 -12.35
C GLN A 259 10.96 1.11 -12.44
N PHE A 260 10.47 1.48 -13.63
CA PHE A 260 9.04 1.65 -13.91
C PHE A 260 8.45 0.34 -14.49
N ASP A 261 8.68 -0.75 -13.77
CA ASP A 261 8.45 -2.13 -14.24
C ASP A 261 7.48 -2.89 -13.32
N LEU A 262 6.44 -2.20 -12.87
CA LEU A 262 5.35 -2.82 -12.11
C LEU A 262 4.15 -3.11 -13.02
N ASP A 263 3.63 -4.32 -12.90
CA ASP A 263 2.39 -4.79 -13.48
C ASP A 263 1.20 -4.44 -12.58
N ALA A 264 0.03 -4.30 -13.22
CA ALA A 264 -1.22 -4.07 -12.51
C ALA A 264 -1.85 -5.39 -12.08
N GLY A 265 -2.29 -5.46 -10.83
CA GLY A 265 -3.14 -6.54 -10.34
C GLY A 265 -4.42 -6.68 -11.17
N ARG A 266 -4.93 -7.91 -11.30
CA ARG A 266 -6.07 -8.21 -12.18
C ARG A 266 -7.42 -7.84 -11.58
N GLU A 267 -7.57 -8.02 -10.28
CA GLU A 267 -8.84 -7.81 -9.58
C GLU A 267 -8.61 -7.45 -8.12
N ALA A 268 -9.59 -6.76 -7.52
CA ALA A 268 -9.58 -6.52 -6.09
C ALA A 268 -9.84 -7.84 -5.33
N ARG A 269 -8.96 -8.19 -4.40
CA ARG A 269 -9.07 -9.40 -3.58
C ARG A 269 -9.06 -9.07 -2.10
N SER A 270 -9.89 -9.74 -1.33
CA SER A 270 -9.83 -9.69 0.14
C SER A 270 -8.74 -10.63 0.65
N LEU A 271 -7.85 -10.13 1.50
CA LEU A 271 -6.93 -10.96 2.27
C LEU A 271 -7.53 -11.22 3.65
N PRO A 272 -7.88 -12.47 3.99
CA PRO A 272 -8.37 -12.77 5.33
C PRO A 272 -7.24 -12.59 6.34
N VAL A 273 -7.58 -12.02 7.50
CA VAL A 273 -6.67 -11.88 8.64
C VAL A 273 -7.27 -12.62 9.83
N GLY A 274 -6.56 -13.63 10.31
CA GLY A 274 -6.90 -14.45 11.46
C GLY A 274 -6.66 -13.71 12.77
N LEU A 275 -7.67 -12.98 13.24
CA LEU A 275 -7.66 -12.41 14.58
C LEU A 275 -7.93 -13.52 15.61
N LYS A 276 -7.22 -13.47 16.75
CA LYS A 276 -7.51 -14.38 17.87
C LYS A 276 -8.93 -14.13 18.38
N GLU A 277 -9.72 -15.19 18.52
CA GLU A 277 -11.05 -15.11 19.13
C GLU A 277 -10.91 -14.53 20.55
N ARG A 278 -11.69 -13.50 20.84
CA ARG A 278 -11.81 -12.99 22.20
C ARG A 278 -12.70 -13.95 22.98
N GLU A 279 -12.19 -14.51 24.09
CA GLU A 279 -13.08 -15.02 25.12
C GLU A 279 -13.97 -13.84 25.57
N ILE A 280 -15.24 -13.87 25.17
CA ILE A 280 -16.24 -12.93 25.65
C ILE A 280 -16.40 -13.22 27.15
N ARG A 281 -15.79 -12.41 28.00
CA ARG A 281 -16.03 -12.39 29.45
C ARG A 281 -17.17 -11.45 29.79
#